data_AF-A0A351WPJ5-F1
#
_entry.id   AF-A0A351WPJ5-F1
#
_cell.length_a   1.000
_cell.length_b   1.000
_cell.length_c   1.000
_cell.angle_alpha   90.00
_cell.angle_beta   90.00
_cell.angle_gamma   90.00
#
_symmetry.space_group_name_H-M   'P 1'
#
loop_
_entity.id
_entity.type
_entity.pdbx_description
1 polymer ?
#
loop_
_entity_poly.entity_id
_entity_poly.type
_entity_poly.pdbx_seq_one_letter_code
_entity_poly.pdbx_strand_id
1 'polypeptide(L)'
;MKPWGLTEGVAAPPIRRALAEGRLLLLSPFDDRTDVPSVRRAVWCNQYVLARCDRAVVGRLAPGGMLACILSEADPEMEIAYL
;
A
#
# COMPACT_ATOMS: atom_id res chain seq x y z
N MET A 1 11.42 -14.97 -1.97
CA MET A 1 11.07 -14.09 -3.09
C MET A 1 9.99 -13.10 -2.61
N LYS A 2 10.37 -11.81 -2.60
CA LYS A 2 9.97 -10.79 -1.59
C LYS A 2 9.56 -9.47 -2.28
N PRO A 3 8.87 -8.54 -1.59
CA PRO A 3 7.75 -7.76 -2.12
C PRO A 3 8.16 -6.91 -3.33
N TRP A 4 7.83 -7.41 -4.53
CA TRP A 4 7.68 -6.74 -5.84
C TRP A 4 8.51 -5.47 -6.17
N GLY A 5 9.73 -5.33 -5.64
CA GLY A 5 10.60 -4.18 -5.92
C GLY A 5 11.57 -3.80 -4.80
N LEU A 6 11.42 -4.38 -3.59
CA LEU A 6 12.32 -4.16 -2.47
C LEU A 6 13.11 -5.44 -2.17
N THR A 7 13.96 -5.86 -3.11
CA THR A 7 15.04 -6.78 -2.76
C THR A 7 15.99 -6.07 -1.80
N GLU A 8 16.51 -6.78 -0.80
CA GLU A 8 17.66 -6.30 -0.01
C GLU A 8 18.75 -5.87 -1.01
N GLY A 9 18.99 -4.56 -1.10
CA GLY A 9 19.93 -3.95 -2.05
C GLY A 9 19.33 -3.17 -3.24
N VAL A 10 18.03 -3.26 -3.55
CA VAL A 10 17.43 -2.64 -4.78
C VAL A 10 16.41 -1.55 -4.48
N ALA A 11 16.01 -1.38 -3.23
CA ALA A 11 15.18 -0.25 -2.83
C ALA A 11 15.90 1.08 -3.16
N ALA A 12 15.20 2.02 -3.81
CA ALA A 12 15.74 3.34 -4.13
C ALA A 12 16.34 3.98 -2.86
N PRO A 13 17.44 4.76 -2.96
CA PRO A 13 18.14 5.31 -1.79
C PRO A 13 17.23 5.95 -0.72
N PRO A 14 16.17 6.70 -1.08
CA PRO A 14 15.24 7.26 -0.09
C PRO A 14 14.49 6.19 0.74
N ILE A 15 14.09 5.09 0.12
CA ILE A 15 13.36 4.00 0.78
C ILE A 15 14.29 3.28 1.76
N ARG A 16 15.52 2.95 1.33
CA ARG A 16 16.51 2.32 2.21
C ARG A 16 16.84 3.19 3.42
N ARG A 17 17.01 4.49 3.19
CA ARG A 17 17.26 5.44 4.27
C ARG A 17 16.09 5.49 5.27
N ALA A 18 14.85 5.53 4.77
CA ALA A 18 13.68 5.52 5.64
C ALA A 18 13.57 4.22 6.46
N LEU A 19 13.88 3.07 5.88
CA LEU A 19 13.96 1.79 6.61
C LEU A 19 15.04 1.83 7.70
N ALA A 20 16.27 2.23 7.34
CA ALA A 20 17.41 2.26 8.25
C ALA A 20 17.21 3.23 9.42
N GLU A 21 16.52 4.35 9.18
CA GLU A 21 16.20 5.35 10.20
C GLU A 21 14.89 5.04 10.97
N GLY A 22 14.25 3.88 10.74
CA GLY A 22 13.03 3.50 11.44
C GLY A 22 11.80 4.33 11.06
N ARG A 23 11.85 5.07 9.95
CA ARG A 23 10.76 5.92 9.44
C ARG A 23 9.82 5.20 8.46
N LEU A 24 10.17 3.98 8.06
CA LEU A 24 9.35 3.13 7.19
C LEU A 24 9.27 1.72 7.76
N LEU A 25 8.07 1.15 7.75
CA LEU A 25 7.81 -0.26 8.04
C LEU A 25 7.26 -0.94 6.79
N LEU A 26 7.83 -2.10 6.44
CA LEU A 26 7.29 -2.96 5.39
C LEU A 26 6.51 -4.10 6.03
N LEU A 27 5.28 -4.28 5.56
CA LEU A 27 4.37 -5.29 6.09
C LEU A 27 3.78 -6.08 4.92
N SER A 28 3.82 -7.40 5.03
CA SER A 28 3.19 -8.33 4.08
C SER A 28 2.59 -9.49 4.88
N PRO A 29 1.29 -9.78 4.74
CA PRO A 29 0.69 -10.98 5.34
C PRO A 29 0.97 -12.24 4.50
N PHE A 30 1.63 -12.09 3.35
CA PHE A 30 1.83 -13.15 2.37
C PHE A 30 3.18 -13.81 2.55
N ASP A 31 3.22 -15.11 2.32
CA ASP A 31 4.43 -15.92 2.40
C ASP A 31 5.51 -15.42 1.43
N ASP A 32 6.76 -15.49 1.91
CA ASP A 32 8.00 -15.16 1.21
C ASP A 32 8.27 -16.00 -0.04
N ARG A 33 7.42 -16.98 -0.38
CA ARG A 33 7.50 -17.81 -1.60
C ARG A 33 6.47 -17.41 -2.65
N THR A 34 5.69 -16.36 -2.38
CA THR A 34 4.65 -15.96 -3.31
C THR A 34 5.24 -14.97 -4.32
N ASP A 35 5.22 -15.35 -5.60
CA ASP A 35 6.12 -14.77 -6.61
C ASP A 35 5.41 -14.08 -7.77
N VAL A 36 4.07 -14.09 -7.78
CA VAL A 36 3.28 -13.59 -8.92
C VAL A 36 2.37 -12.44 -8.48
N PRO A 37 2.47 -11.23 -9.07
CA PRO A 37 1.54 -10.13 -8.79
C PRO A 37 0.08 -10.59 -8.81
N SER A 38 -0.69 -10.21 -7.80
CA SER A 38 -2.08 -10.66 -7.66
C SER A 38 -2.98 -9.49 -7.32
N VAL A 39 -4.00 -9.29 -8.15
CA VAL A 39 -5.03 -8.26 -7.94
C VAL A 39 -5.68 -8.42 -6.56
N ARG A 40 -6.01 -9.65 -6.16
CA ARG A 40 -6.62 -9.92 -4.84
C ARG A 40 -5.72 -9.50 -3.68
N ARG A 41 -4.41 -9.67 -3.83
CA ARG A 41 -3.44 -9.28 -2.79
C ARG A 41 -3.24 -7.78 -2.74
N ALA A 42 -3.23 -7.11 -3.89
CA ALA A 42 -3.22 -5.65 -3.94
C ALA A 42 -4.49 -5.06 -3.29
N VAL A 43 -5.67 -5.64 -3.55
CA VAL A 43 -6.93 -5.29 -2.87
C VAL A 43 -6.78 -5.43 -1.35
N TRP A 44 -6.31 -6.58 -0.88
CA TRP A 44 -6.13 -6.83 0.55
C TRP A 44 -5.19 -5.81 1.20
N CYS A 45 -4.04 -5.51 0.57
CA CYS A 45 -3.09 -4.53 1.10
C CYS A 45 -3.73 -3.14 1.21
N ASN A 46 -4.45 -2.70 0.18
CA ASN A 46 -5.12 -1.41 0.18
C ASN A 46 -6.18 -1.34 1.28
N GLN A 47 -7.02 -2.36 1.40
CA GLN A 47 -8.03 -2.45 2.47
C GLN A 47 -7.39 -2.46 3.87
N TYR A 48 -6.31 -3.22 4.06
CA TYR A 48 -5.62 -3.32 5.34
C TYR A 48 -5.06 -1.97 5.83
N VAL A 49 -4.44 -1.23 4.92
CA VAL A 49 -3.86 0.09 5.23
C VAL A 49 -4.98 1.10 5.50
N LEU A 50 -5.99 1.16 4.62
CA LEU A 50 -7.10 2.11 4.78
C LEU A 50 -7.86 1.89 6.10
N ALA A 51 -8.07 0.64 6.51
CA ALA A 51 -8.72 0.31 7.79
C ALA A 51 -7.92 0.74 9.04
N ARG A 52 -6.69 1.26 8.89
CA ARG A 52 -5.80 1.70 9.98
C ARG A 52 -5.41 3.17 9.88
N CYS A 53 -5.91 3.86 8.87
CA CYS A 53 -5.60 5.27 8.66
C CYS A 53 -6.80 6.11 9.09
N ASP A 54 -6.55 7.16 9.87
CA ASP A 54 -7.57 8.18 10.16
C ASP A 54 -7.78 9.12 8.96
N ARG A 55 -6.79 9.18 8.06
CA ARG A 55 -6.76 10.08 6.90
C ARG A 55 -6.08 9.45 5.69
N ALA A 56 -6.67 9.65 4.51
CA ALA A 56 -6.11 9.28 3.21
C ALA A 56 -5.97 10.51 2.30
N VAL A 57 -4.83 10.62 1.61
CA VAL A 57 -4.58 11.68 0.61
C VAL A 57 -4.39 11.04 -0.76
N VAL A 58 -5.20 11.43 -1.74
CA VAL A 58 -5.28 10.80 -3.06
C VAL A 58 -4.85 11.80 -4.14
N GLY A 59 -3.66 11.58 -4.72
CA GLY A 59 -3.15 12.46 -5.79
C GLY A 59 -3.60 12.08 -7.21
N ARG A 60 -3.94 10.81 -7.44
CA ARG A 60 -4.55 10.36 -8.71
C ARG A 60 -5.38 9.13 -8.44
N LEU A 61 -6.59 9.12 -8.99
CA LEU A 61 -7.48 7.97 -8.93
C LEU A 61 -7.97 7.63 -10.33
N ALA A 62 -7.82 6.37 -10.73
CA ALA A 62 -8.39 5.88 -11.98
C ALA A 62 -9.90 5.67 -11.78
N PRO A 63 -10.78 6.32 -12.56
CA PRO A 63 -12.22 6.11 -12.45
C PRO A 63 -12.59 4.64 -12.69
N GLY A 64 -13.40 4.06 -11.80
CA GLY A 64 -13.76 2.64 -11.86
C GLY A 64 -12.60 1.67 -11.57
N GLY A 65 -11.42 2.18 -11.20
CA GLY A 65 -10.29 1.37 -10.79
C GLY A 65 -10.51 0.75 -9.42
N MET A 66 -9.76 -0.32 -9.12
CA MET A 66 -9.85 -1.06 -7.86
C MET A 66 -9.77 -0.18 -6.61
N LEU A 67 -8.83 0.78 -6.57
CA LEU A 67 -8.71 1.70 -5.44
C LEU A 67 -9.91 2.64 -5.32
N ALA A 68 -10.53 3.04 -6.43
CA ALA A 68 -11.71 3.90 -6.42
C ALA A 68 -12.91 3.17 -5.79
N CYS A 69 -13.10 1.89 -6.14
CA CYS A 69 -14.11 1.04 -5.51
C CYS A 69 -13.88 0.89 -4.01
N ILE A 70 -12.64 0.58 -3.60
CA ILE A 70 -12.32 0.42 -2.17
C ILE A 70 -12.59 1.72 -1.38
N LEU A 71 -12.21 2.87 -1.92
CA LEU A 71 -12.45 4.16 -1.25
C LEU A 71 -13.94 4.51 -1.16
N SER A 72 -14.76 4.07 -2.12
CA SER A 72 -16.22 4.26 -2.05
C SER A 72 -16.90 3.43 -0.95
N GLU A 73 -16.21 2.42 -0.41
CA GLU A 73 -16.67 1.54 0.67
C GLU A 73 -15.92 1.81 1.99
N ALA A 74 -15.08 2.85 2.03
CA ALA A 74 -14.30 3.16 3.23
C ALA A 74 -15.18 3.68 4.37
N ASP A 75 -14.62 3.68 5.59
CA ASP A 75 -15.29 4.27 6.76
C ASP A 75 -15.73 5.71 6.44
N PRO A 76 -17.03 6.05 6.59
CA PRO A 76 -17.53 7.39 6.30
C PRO A 76 -16.88 8.49 7.16
N GLU A 77 -16.30 8.13 8.32
CA GLU A 77 -15.62 9.08 9.21
C GLU A 77 -14.14 9.28 8.83
N MET A 78 -13.57 8.47 7.93
CA MET A 78 -12.19 8.63 7.49
C MET A 78 -12.05 9.89 6.62
N GLU A 79 -11.09 10.75 6.96
CA GLU A 79 -10.85 11.96 6.17
C GLU A 79 -10.17 11.59 4.84
N ILE A 80 -10.85 11.86 3.71
CA ILE A 80 -10.28 11.64 2.36
C ILE A 80 -10.08 12.99 1.66
N ALA A 81 -8.82 13.35 1.41
CA ALA A 81 -8.45 14.55 0.67
C ALA A 81 -7.93 14.20 -0.74
N TYR A 82 -8.40 14.91 -1.75
CA TYR A 82 -7.95 14.76 -3.14
C TYR A 82 -7.05 15.95 -3.52
N LEU A 83 -5.91 15.68 -4.18
CA LEU A 83 -4.95 16.70 -4.64
C LEU A 83 -5.13 17.04 -6.11
#